data_AF-A0A7L4YC08-F1
#
_entry.id   AF-A0A7L4YC08-F1
#
_cell.length_a   1.000
_cell.length_b   1.000
_cell.length_c   1.000
_cell.angle_alpha   90.00
_cell.angle_beta   90.00
_cell.angle_gamma   90.00
#
_symmetry.space_group_name_H-M   'P 1'
#
loop_
_entity.id
_entity.type
_entity.pdbx_description
1 polymer ?
#
loop_
_entity_poly.entity_id
_entity_poly.type
_entity_poly.pdbx_seq_one_letter_code
_entity_poly.pdbx_strand_id
1 'polypeptide(L)'
;MDITTTPRDHGVHVIQTVGMLNWPEGAGVWQAHGVRLDLMDGRQRLAVCKLEVEQAKAKERGALVATQIEPWVKTLRYLAVVRDLRSTLYDVDSTIQQIEEEQDWNTEPSLELVDKLEVYATGEEIDAARAASDGRSAMCACLGPAVATRYRRLITQGLRAALAFAPDPADSPIHPAWEQPSYGGLKGESTAQMVARDLLTAWADVRDRRDPLITWAVQDAGLTRTEVQQTTSISRSTINRLLPSET
;
A
#
# COMPACT_ATOMS: atom_id res chain seq x y z
N MET A 1 -17.52 -11.09 5.94
CA MET A 1 -17.43 -9.61 5.81
C MET A 1 -18.83 -9.09 5.49
N ASP A 2 -19.29 -7.98 6.08
CA ASP A 2 -20.64 -7.46 5.84
C ASP A 2 -20.70 -6.50 4.65
N ILE A 3 -21.79 -6.55 3.87
CA ILE A 3 -22.12 -5.55 2.85
C ILE A 3 -23.21 -4.61 3.41
N THR A 4 -22.95 -3.31 3.34
CA THR A 4 -23.78 -2.24 3.90
C THR A 4 -23.91 -1.09 2.90
N THR A 5 -24.85 -0.17 3.13
CA THR A 5 -24.95 1.10 2.39
C THR A 5 -24.48 2.29 3.23
N THR A 6 -24.21 2.07 4.52
CA THR A 6 -23.78 3.12 5.46
C THR A 6 -22.35 2.88 5.94
N PRO A 7 -21.54 3.94 6.10
CA PRO A 7 -20.23 3.86 6.74
C PRO A 7 -20.31 3.36 8.19
N ARG A 8 -19.24 2.70 8.65
CA ARG A 8 -19.04 2.32 10.05
C ARG A 8 -17.74 2.90 10.58
N ASP A 9 -17.69 3.22 11.87
CA ASP A 9 -16.47 3.75 12.50
C ASP A 9 -15.38 2.68 12.70
N HIS A 10 -15.77 1.40 12.78
CA HIS A 10 -14.87 0.29 13.05
C HIS A 10 -15.21 -0.95 12.22
N GLY A 11 -14.19 -1.80 12.03
CA GLY A 11 -14.32 -3.13 11.43
C GLY A 11 -14.35 -3.13 9.90
N VAL A 12 -14.13 -4.32 9.33
CA VAL A 12 -14.12 -4.50 7.89
C VAL A 12 -15.54 -4.64 7.35
N HIS A 13 -15.86 -3.81 6.35
CA HIS A 13 -17.15 -3.86 5.67
C HIS A 13 -17.01 -3.37 4.23
N VAL A 14 -17.98 -3.71 3.38
CA VAL A 14 -18.11 -3.17 2.03
C VAL A 14 -19.29 -2.21 1.99
N ILE A 15 -19.04 -0.97 1.56
CA ILE A 15 -20.12 -0.03 1.22
C ILE A 15 -20.49 -0.27 -0.24
N GLN A 16 -21.74 -0.67 -0.48
CA GLN A 16 -22.27 -0.88 -1.81
C GLN A 16 -23.16 0.29 -2.23
N THR A 17 -22.82 0.90 -3.37
CA THR A 17 -23.63 1.94 -4.02
C THR A 17 -24.06 1.45 -5.40
N VAL A 18 -25.36 1.46 -5.68
CA VAL A 18 -25.92 1.08 -6.99
C VAL A 18 -26.56 2.30 -7.64
N GLY A 19 -26.29 2.53 -8.92
CA GLY A 19 -26.86 3.66 -9.64
C GLY A 19 -26.13 3.97 -10.94
N MET A 20 -26.29 5.20 -11.43
CA MET A 20 -25.47 5.72 -12.52
C MET A 20 -24.08 6.07 -11.97
N LEU A 21 -23.04 5.44 -12.50
CA LEU A 21 -21.66 5.75 -12.12
C LEU A 21 -20.98 6.54 -13.24
N ASN A 22 -19.86 7.17 -12.89
CA ASN A 22 -19.01 7.92 -13.81
C ASN A 22 -17.73 7.12 -14.09
N TRP A 23 -17.41 6.95 -15.36
CA TRP A 23 -16.16 6.35 -15.83
C TRP A 23 -15.36 7.37 -16.65
N PRO A 24 -14.05 7.52 -16.37
CA PRO A 24 -13.19 8.35 -17.19
C PRO A 24 -12.91 7.65 -18.52
N GLU A 25 -13.07 8.36 -19.64
CA GLU A 25 -12.75 7.88 -20.99
C GLU A 25 -12.08 8.99 -21.80
N GLY A 26 -10.76 8.88 -22.01
CA GLY A 26 -9.97 9.93 -22.64
C GLY A 26 -10.08 11.25 -21.88
N ALA A 27 -10.55 12.30 -22.55
CA ALA A 27 -10.80 13.62 -21.97
C ALA A 27 -12.23 13.80 -21.42
N GLY A 28 -13.07 12.77 -21.51
CA GLY A 28 -14.49 12.81 -21.13
C GLY A 28 -14.84 11.92 -19.94
N VAL A 29 -16.09 12.04 -19.51
CA VAL A 29 -16.71 11.15 -18.51
C VAL A 29 -17.99 10.61 -19.13
N TRP A 30 -18.13 9.30 -19.18
CA TRP A 30 -19.39 8.66 -19.59
C TRP A 30 -20.09 8.04 -18.38
N GLN A 31 -21.40 7.84 -18.54
CA GLN A 31 -22.29 7.36 -17.49
C GLN A 31 -23.06 6.13 -17.94
N ALA A 32 -23.19 5.19 -17.02
CA ALA A 32 -23.95 3.95 -17.17
C ALA A 32 -24.37 3.39 -15.81
N HIS A 33 -25.30 2.45 -15.85
CA HIS A 33 -25.70 1.71 -14.66
C HIS A 33 -24.55 0.83 -14.17
N GLY A 34 -24.34 0.84 -12.86
CA GLY A 34 -23.28 0.05 -12.26
C GLY A 34 -23.43 -0.13 -10.76
N VAL A 35 -22.47 -0.86 -10.22
CA VAL A 35 -22.27 -1.01 -8.78
C VAL A 35 -20.87 -0.55 -8.41
N ARG A 36 -20.79 0.27 -7.37
CA ARG A 36 -19.55 0.67 -6.71
C ARG A 36 -19.46 -0.04 -5.37
N LEU A 37 -18.33 -0.68 -5.12
CA LEU A 37 -18.00 -1.31 -3.84
C LEU A 37 -16.80 -0.57 -3.25
N ASP A 38 -16.94 -0.04 -2.05
CA ASP A 38 -15.81 0.50 -1.30
C ASP A 38 -15.49 -0.48 -0.16
N LEU A 39 -14.33 -1.14 -0.23
CA LEU A 39 -13.83 -1.99 0.86
C LEU A 39 -13.21 -1.09 1.93
N MET A 40 -13.74 -1.18 3.15
CA MET A 40 -13.41 -0.31 4.27
C MET A 40 -12.83 -1.08 5.45
N ASP A 41 -11.92 -0.46 6.20
CA ASP A 41 -11.57 -0.81 7.59
C ASP A 41 -11.87 0.41 8.48
N GLY A 42 -13.00 0.37 9.19
CA GLY A 42 -13.58 1.57 9.80
C GLY A 42 -13.77 2.67 8.75
N ARG A 43 -13.17 3.84 8.97
CA ARG A 43 -13.23 4.97 8.03
C ARG A 43 -12.19 4.92 6.91
N GLN A 44 -11.18 4.05 7.02
CA GLN A 44 -10.13 3.94 6.01
C GLN A 44 -10.63 3.10 4.85
N ARG A 45 -10.51 3.64 3.63
CA ARG A 45 -10.82 2.91 2.41
C ARG A 45 -9.59 2.11 1.96
N LEU A 46 -9.73 0.79 1.84
CA LEU A 46 -8.67 -0.12 1.43
C LEU A 46 -8.63 -0.31 -0.10
N ALA A 47 -9.80 -0.47 -0.74
CA ALA A 47 -9.91 -0.67 -2.18
C ALA A 47 -11.29 -0.21 -2.69
N VAL A 48 -11.37 0.07 -3.98
CA VAL A 48 -12.60 0.46 -4.69
C VAL A 48 -12.82 -0.48 -5.85
N CYS A 49 -14.05 -0.95 -6.03
CA CYS A 49 -14.46 -1.63 -7.26
C CYS A 49 -15.58 -0.84 -7.93
N LYS A 50 -15.49 -0.67 -9.25
CA LYS A 50 -16.59 -0.17 -10.08
C LYS A 50 -16.89 -1.19 -11.16
N LEU A 51 -18.14 -1.63 -11.25
CA LEU A 51 -18.60 -2.57 -12.27
C LEU A 51 -19.72 -1.93 -13.05
N GLU A 52 -19.61 -1.95 -14.37
CA GLU A 52 -20.74 -1.70 -15.25
C GLU A 52 -21.64 -2.94 -15.25
N VAL A 53 -22.90 -2.77 -14.85
CA VAL A 53 -23.87 -3.86 -14.71
C VAL A 53 -25.28 -3.34 -14.91
N GLU A 54 -26.12 -4.17 -15.53
CA GLU A 54 -27.56 -3.93 -15.58
C GLU A 54 -28.12 -3.76 -14.16
N GLN A 55 -29.01 -2.77 -13.97
CA GLN A 55 -29.56 -2.43 -12.66
C GLN A 55 -30.18 -3.63 -11.94
N ALA A 56 -30.85 -4.53 -12.69
CA ALA A 56 -31.48 -5.73 -12.15
C ALA A 56 -30.48 -6.73 -11.53
N LYS A 57 -29.24 -6.77 -12.02
CA LYS A 57 -28.19 -7.71 -11.58
C LYS A 57 -27.19 -7.08 -10.60
N ALA A 58 -27.30 -5.77 -10.35
CA ALA A 58 -26.27 -5.02 -9.62
C ALA A 58 -26.02 -5.54 -8.20
N LYS A 59 -27.07 -5.94 -7.47
CA LYS A 59 -26.93 -6.47 -6.10
C LYS A 59 -26.22 -7.82 -6.08
N GLU A 60 -26.67 -8.76 -6.92
CA GLU A 60 -26.09 -10.10 -7.01
C GLU A 60 -24.63 -10.05 -7.47
N ARG A 61 -24.35 -9.27 -8.53
CA ARG A 61 -23.00 -9.15 -9.05
C ARG A 61 -22.07 -8.43 -8.08
N GLY A 62 -22.56 -7.40 -7.39
CA GLY A 62 -21.83 -6.70 -6.33
C GLY A 62 -21.45 -7.63 -5.17
N ALA A 63 -22.40 -8.45 -4.70
CA ALA A 63 -22.15 -9.42 -3.64
C ALA A 63 -21.12 -10.48 -4.06
N LEU A 64 -21.23 -11.02 -5.27
CA LEU A 64 -20.26 -11.99 -5.79
C LEU A 64 -18.84 -11.40 -5.83
N VAL A 65 -18.66 -10.20 -6.38
CA VAL A 65 -17.33 -9.57 -6.45
C VAL A 65 -16.79 -9.17 -5.07
N ALA A 66 -17.67 -8.82 -4.12
CA ALA A 66 -17.28 -8.61 -2.73
C ALA A 66 -16.76 -9.90 -2.06
N THR A 67 -17.36 -11.07 -2.35
CA THR A 67 -16.84 -12.34 -1.80
C THR A 67 -15.47 -12.73 -2.36
N GLN A 68 -15.16 -12.33 -3.60
CA GLN A 68 -13.85 -12.62 -4.22
C GLN A 68 -12.69 -11.87 -3.55
N ILE A 69 -12.93 -10.67 -3.00
CA ILE A 69 -11.89 -9.91 -2.29
C ILE A 69 -11.76 -10.30 -0.82
N GLU A 70 -12.73 -11.04 -0.26
CA GLU A 70 -12.75 -11.40 1.16
C GLU A 70 -11.47 -12.12 1.64
N PRO A 71 -10.92 -13.11 0.90
CA PRO A 71 -9.66 -13.76 1.28
C PRO A 71 -8.47 -12.79 1.42
N TRP A 72 -8.51 -11.67 0.68
CA TRP A 72 -7.42 -10.68 0.65
C TRP A 72 -7.55 -9.59 1.72
N VAL A 73 -8.69 -9.47 2.39
CA VAL A 73 -8.98 -8.39 3.35
C VAL A 73 -7.86 -8.22 4.37
N LYS A 74 -7.39 -9.31 4.97
CA LYS A 74 -6.37 -9.23 6.02
C LYS A 74 -5.04 -8.75 5.48
N THR A 75 -4.63 -9.22 4.30
CA THR A 75 -3.45 -8.74 3.58
C THR A 75 -3.57 -7.24 3.27
N LEU A 76 -4.71 -6.81 2.72
CA LEU A 76 -4.95 -5.40 2.37
C LEU A 76 -4.89 -4.47 3.59
N ARG A 77 -5.34 -4.92 4.76
CA ARG A 77 -5.21 -4.15 6.02
C ARG A 77 -3.74 -3.94 6.41
N TYR A 78 -2.93 -4.99 6.36
CA TYR A 78 -1.50 -4.84 6.64
C TYR A 78 -0.81 -3.94 5.62
N LEU A 79 -1.16 -4.06 4.33
CA LEU A 79 -0.61 -3.20 3.28
C LEU A 79 -1.03 -1.74 3.43
N ALA A 80 -2.27 -1.46 3.88
CA ALA A 80 -2.70 -0.11 4.18
C ALA A 80 -1.85 0.53 5.29
N VAL A 81 -1.60 -0.21 6.39
CA VAL A 81 -0.69 0.23 7.46
C VAL A 81 0.73 0.45 6.92
N VAL A 82 1.25 -0.44 6.07
CA VAL A 82 2.57 -0.28 5.45
C VAL A 82 2.64 1.00 4.60
N ARG A 83 1.59 1.32 3.84
CA ARG A 83 1.54 2.54 3.04
C ARG A 83 1.56 3.78 3.91
N ASP A 84 0.79 3.80 5.00
CA ASP A 84 0.77 4.90 5.94
C ASP A 84 2.16 5.07 6.60
N LEU A 85 2.80 3.97 7.01
CA LEU A 85 4.17 3.98 7.54
C LEU A 85 5.21 4.47 6.52
N ARG A 86 5.07 4.14 5.24
CA ARG A 86 5.95 4.64 4.17
C ARG A 86 5.77 6.14 3.95
N SER A 87 4.54 6.65 4.02
CA SER A 87 4.27 8.09 3.96
C SER A 87 4.93 8.79 5.14
N THR A 88 4.78 8.26 6.36
CA THR A 88 5.45 8.82 7.54
C THR A 88 6.97 8.76 7.43
N LEU A 89 7.53 7.64 6.95
CA LEU A 89 8.98 7.54 6.73
C LEU A 89 9.48 8.57 5.71
N TYR A 90 8.71 8.84 4.64
CA TYR A 90 9.04 9.89 3.68
C TYR A 90 9.06 11.28 4.35
N ASP A 91 8.08 11.58 5.20
CA ASP A 91 8.05 12.85 5.96
C ASP A 91 9.22 12.96 6.95
N VAL A 92 9.60 11.85 7.59
CA VAL A 92 10.77 11.77 8.47
C VAL A 92 12.06 11.99 7.68
N ASP A 93 12.27 11.25 6.59
CA ASP A 93 13.48 11.37 5.75
C ASP A 93 13.58 12.79 5.15
N SER A 94 12.45 13.41 4.76
CA SER A 94 12.42 14.80 4.32
C SER A 94 12.76 15.79 5.42
N THR A 95 12.33 15.53 6.67
CA THR A 95 12.67 16.38 7.82
C THR A 95 14.14 16.25 8.20
N ILE A 96 14.70 15.03 8.13
CA ILE A 96 16.14 14.78 8.31
C ILE A 96 16.95 15.55 7.27
N GLN A 97 16.57 15.48 5.99
CA GLN A 97 17.25 16.19 4.93
C GLN A 97 17.25 17.72 5.17
N GLN A 98 16.12 18.30 5.61
CA GLN A 98 16.05 19.73 5.93
C GLN A 98 16.97 20.11 7.11
N ILE A 99 17.08 19.24 8.11
CA ILE A 99 18.01 19.43 9.24
C ILE A 99 19.47 19.38 8.76
N GLU A 100 19.81 18.39 7.93
CA GLU A 100 21.16 18.26 7.34
C GLU A 100 21.51 19.50 6.49
N GLU A 101 20.56 20.01 5.71
CA GLU A 101 20.72 21.24 4.94
C GLU A 101 21.00 22.45 5.85
N GLU A 102 20.26 22.65 6.95
CA GLU A 102 20.53 23.74 7.91
C GLU A 102 21.92 23.61 8.58
N GLN A 103 22.33 22.38 8.90
CA GLN A 103 23.64 22.09 9.49
C GLN A 103 24.79 22.38 8.52
N ASP A 104 24.63 22.11 7.23
CA ASP A 104 25.62 22.40 6.20
C ASP A 104 25.90 23.91 6.07
N TRP A 105 24.92 24.76 6.40
CA TRP A 105 25.10 26.21 6.52
C TRP A 105 25.67 26.66 7.87
N ASN A 106 26.21 25.74 8.68
CA ASN A 106 26.66 25.96 10.06
C ASN A 106 25.59 26.62 10.95
N THR A 107 24.32 26.38 10.65
CA THR A 107 23.19 26.89 11.42
C THR A 107 22.69 25.79 12.35
N GLU A 108 22.34 26.15 13.60
CA GLU A 108 21.66 25.18 14.47
C GLU A 108 20.28 24.84 13.91
N PRO A 109 19.85 23.57 13.96
CA PRO A 109 18.53 23.18 13.51
C PRO A 109 17.44 24.01 14.18
N SER A 110 16.50 24.51 13.38
CA SER A 110 15.37 25.29 13.83
C SER A 110 14.49 24.47 14.79
N LEU A 111 13.89 25.13 15.79
CA LEU A 111 13.03 24.44 16.77
C LEU A 111 11.84 23.76 16.09
N GLU A 112 11.32 24.34 15.01
CA GLU A 112 10.23 23.76 14.24
C GLU A 112 10.58 22.39 13.65
N LEU A 113 11.77 22.23 13.06
CA LEU A 113 12.23 20.95 12.52
C LEU A 113 12.50 19.93 13.63
N VAL A 114 13.04 20.38 14.76
CA VAL A 114 13.25 19.53 15.94
C VAL A 114 11.91 19.01 16.47
N ASP A 115 10.94 19.91 16.70
CA ASP A 115 9.61 19.56 17.19
C ASP A 115 8.89 18.62 16.21
N LYS A 116 9.00 18.89 14.90
CA LYS A 116 8.44 18.03 13.86
C LYS A 116 9.04 16.63 13.89
N LEU A 117 10.35 16.50 14.10
CA LEU A 117 11.01 15.20 14.24
C LEU A 117 10.58 14.48 15.53
N GLU A 118 10.47 15.21 16.65
CA GLU A 118 10.03 14.67 17.94
C GLU A 118 8.57 14.12 17.88
N VAL A 119 7.69 14.71 17.07
CA VAL A 119 6.32 14.21 16.85
C VAL A 119 6.30 12.76 16.32
N TYR A 120 7.32 12.36 15.56
CA TYR A 120 7.43 11.00 15.03
C TYR A 120 8.18 10.05 15.96
N ALA A 121 8.88 10.57 16.96
CA ALA A 121 9.70 9.80 17.88
C ALA A 121 8.90 9.22 19.04
N THR A 122 9.40 8.13 19.60
CA THR A 122 8.95 7.63 20.90
C THR A 122 9.67 8.38 22.03
N GLY A 123 9.10 8.42 23.23
CA GLY A 123 9.75 9.02 24.39
C GLY A 123 11.14 8.42 24.68
N GLU A 124 11.28 7.11 24.53
CA GLU A 124 12.57 6.40 24.71
C GLU A 124 13.63 6.86 23.69
N GLU A 125 13.25 7.08 22.43
CA GLU A 125 14.16 7.58 21.40
C GLU A 125 14.62 9.01 21.69
N ILE A 126 13.70 9.87 22.16
CA ILE A 126 14.00 11.25 22.54
C ILE A 126 14.95 11.28 23.74
N ASP A 127 14.64 10.52 24.80
CA ASP A 127 15.46 10.47 26.01
C ASP A 127 16.87 9.93 25.72
N ALA A 128 16.98 8.88 24.90
CA ALA A 128 18.26 8.33 24.48
C ALA A 128 19.08 9.34 23.64
N ALA A 129 18.43 10.04 22.70
CA ALA A 129 19.10 11.04 21.88
C ALA A 129 19.60 12.22 22.72
N ARG A 130 18.80 12.70 23.68
CA ARG A 130 19.18 13.78 24.60
C ARG A 130 20.31 13.39 25.53
N ALA A 131 20.31 12.15 26.04
CA ALA A 131 21.38 11.65 26.92
C ALA A 131 22.73 11.48 26.19
N ALA A 132 22.70 11.23 24.88
CA ALA A 132 23.90 10.98 24.08
C ALA A 132 24.47 12.24 23.39
N SER A 133 23.83 13.41 23.53
CA SER A 133 24.11 14.57 22.68
C SER A 133 24.27 15.87 23.46
N ASP A 134 25.38 16.58 23.22
CA ASP A 134 25.64 17.92 23.79
C ASP A 134 25.12 19.03 22.86
N GLY A 135 23.80 19.10 22.68
CA GLY A 135 23.13 20.15 21.91
C GLY A 135 22.17 19.64 20.83
N ARG A 136 21.38 20.57 20.25
CA ARG A 136 20.29 20.24 19.31
C ARG A 136 20.79 19.56 18.03
N SER A 137 21.90 20.04 17.49
CA SER A 137 22.49 19.50 16.27
C SER A 137 22.90 18.02 16.44
N ALA A 138 23.60 17.70 17.53
CA ALA A 138 23.98 16.33 17.87
C ALA A 138 22.77 15.45 18.18
N MET A 139 21.74 16.01 18.85
CA MET A 139 20.50 15.31 19.16
C MET A 139 19.78 14.87 17.87
N CYS A 140 19.59 15.78 16.90
CA CYS A 140 18.92 15.46 15.65
C CYS A 140 19.69 14.41 14.82
N ALA A 141 21.02 14.50 14.81
CA ALA A 141 21.88 13.53 14.14
C ALA A 141 21.74 12.10 14.71
N CYS A 142 21.38 11.97 16.00
CA CYS A 142 21.08 10.67 16.61
C CYS A 142 19.61 10.26 16.44
N LEU A 143 18.68 11.20 16.66
CA LEU A 143 17.24 10.94 16.70
C LEU A 143 16.68 10.57 15.31
N GLY A 144 17.06 11.33 14.27
CA GLY A 144 16.57 11.12 12.90
C GLY A 144 16.79 9.68 12.40
N PRO A 145 18.04 9.20 12.38
CA PRO A 145 18.35 7.83 11.98
C PRO A 145 17.65 6.76 12.83
N ALA A 146 17.48 6.99 14.14
CA ALA A 146 16.78 6.06 15.02
C ALA A 146 15.30 5.92 14.64
N VAL A 147 14.60 7.06 14.47
CA VAL A 147 13.19 7.10 14.05
C VAL A 147 13.03 6.43 12.68
N ALA A 148 13.85 6.83 11.69
CA ALA A 148 13.80 6.25 10.34
C ALA A 148 14.03 4.72 10.36
N THR A 149 15.00 4.25 11.16
CA THR A 149 15.28 2.82 11.33
C THR A 149 14.08 2.07 11.92
N ARG A 150 13.41 2.63 12.94
CA ARG A 150 12.20 2.04 13.52
C ARG A 150 11.08 1.92 12.48
N TYR A 151 10.80 2.97 11.72
CA TYR A 151 9.77 2.93 10.68
C TYR A 151 10.09 1.92 9.58
N ARG A 152 11.35 1.84 9.10
CA ARG A 152 11.79 0.81 8.16
C ARG A 152 11.55 -0.59 8.70
N ARG A 153 11.87 -0.84 9.98
CA ARG A 153 11.60 -2.13 10.65
C ARG A 153 10.10 -2.45 10.71
N LEU A 154 9.26 -1.47 11.06
CA LEU A 154 7.80 -1.64 11.12
C LEU A 154 7.21 -1.94 9.73
N ILE A 155 7.71 -1.27 8.68
CA ILE A 155 7.34 -1.55 7.29
C ILE A 155 7.67 -2.99 6.92
N THR A 156 8.90 -3.45 7.20
CA THR A 156 9.30 -4.84 6.93
C THR A 156 8.42 -5.83 7.69
N GLN A 157 8.11 -5.57 8.96
CA GLN A 157 7.22 -6.43 9.76
C GLN A 157 5.80 -6.46 9.17
N GLY A 158 5.26 -5.32 8.74
CA GLY A 158 3.96 -5.23 8.10
C GLY A 158 3.89 -5.99 6.78
N LEU A 159 4.92 -5.87 5.93
CA LEU A 159 5.00 -6.61 4.67
C LEU A 159 5.08 -8.14 4.90
N ARG A 160 5.85 -8.58 5.90
CA ARG A 160 5.90 -10.00 6.29
C ARG A 160 4.54 -10.51 6.77
N ALA A 161 3.84 -9.72 7.58
CA ALA A 161 2.50 -10.06 8.03
C ALA A 161 1.52 -10.13 6.85
N ALA A 162 1.57 -9.16 5.93
CA ALA A 162 0.76 -9.16 4.71
C ALA A 162 0.97 -10.44 3.87
N LEU A 163 2.23 -10.83 3.67
CA LEU A 163 2.61 -12.04 2.93
C LEU A 163 2.17 -13.33 3.62
N ALA A 164 2.25 -13.39 4.95
CA ALA A 164 1.80 -14.56 5.72
C ALA A 164 0.29 -14.80 5.63
N PHE A 165 -0.50 -13.73 5.44
CA PHE A 165 -1.96 -13.82 5.27
C PHE A 165 -2.41 -13.80 3.81
N ALA A 166 -1.50 -13.62 2.85
CA ALA A 166 -1.85 -13.62 1.43
C ALA A 166 -2.36 -15.02 1.03
N PRO A 167 -3.60 -15.12 0.51
CA PRO A 167 -4.10 -16.36 -0.06
C PRO A 167 -3.32 -16.71 -1.34
N ASP A 168 -3.46 -17.95 -1.82
CA ASP A 168 -2.94 -18.30 -3.13
C ASP A 168 -3.73 -17.55 -4.21
N PRO A 169 -3.07 -16.73 -5.06
CA PRO A 169 -3.77 -16.00 -6.11
C PRO A 169 -4.45 -16.89 -7.15
N ALA A 170 -3.98 -18.13 -7.34
CA ALA A 170 -4.62 -19.09 -8.26
C ALA A 170 -5.99 -19.54 -7.73
N ASP A 171 -6.12 -19.72 -6.41
CA ASP A 171 -7.37 -20.13 -5.76
C ASP A 171 -8.28 -18.94 -5.43
N SER A 172 -7.70 -17.75 -5.25
CA SER A 172 -8.40 -16.53 -4.85
C SER A 172 -7.96 -15.34 -5.71
N PRO A 173 -8.35 -15.26 -6.99
CA PRO A 173 -7.96 -14.16 -7.85
C PRO A 173 -8.61 -12.84 -7.43
N ILE A 174 -7.83 -11.75 -7.45
CA ILE A 174 -8.35 -10.38 -7.27
C ILE A 174 -9.02 -9.94 -8.57
N HIS A 175 -10.31 -9.62 -8.51
CA HIS A 175 -11.04 -9.14 -9.70
C HIS A 175 -10.38 -7.86 -10.27
N PRO A 176 -10.11 -7.76 -11.59
CA PRO A 176 -9.34 -6.66 -12.19
C PRO A 176 -9.93 -5.25 -12.00
N ALA A 177 -11.24 -5.18 -11.73
CA ALA A 177 -11.93 -3.92 -11.45
C ALA A 177 -11.69 -3.37 -10.03
N TRP A 178 -10.97 -4.08 -9.15
CA TRP A 178 -10.52 -3.53 -7.87
C TRP A 178 -9.30 -2.63 -8.09
N GLU A 179 -9.41 -1.42 -7.57
CA GLU A 179 -8.40 -0.37 -7.67
C GLU A 179 -8.10 0.22 -6.29
N GLN A 180 -6.90 0.80 -6.16
CA GLN A 180 -6.54 1.62 -5.02
C GLN A 180 -7.35 2.92 -5.01
N PRO A 181 -7.70 3.46 -3.83
CA PRO A 181 -8.35 4.75 -3.74
C PRO A 181 -7.51 5.83 -4.44
N SER A 182 -8.07 6.45 -5.48
CA SER A 182 -7.40 7.56 -6.17
C SER A 182 -7.65 8.89 -5.48
N TYR A 183 -6.67 9.78 -5.56
CA TYR A 183 -6.82 11.19 -5.20
C TYR A 183 -7.09 12.00 -6.48
N GLY A 184 -8.04 12.94 -6.42
CA GLY A 184 -8.25 13.91 -7.50
C GLY A 184 -8.95 13.39 -8.77
N GLY A 185 -9.69 12.29 -8.72
CA GLY A 185 -10.54 11.83 -9.84
C GLY A 185 -9.83 11.06 -10.96
N LEU A 186 -8.53 10.81 -10.83
CA LEU A 186 -7.78 9.91 -11.72
C LEU A 186 -8.17 8.44 -11.47
N LYS A 187 -7.85 7.55 -12.42
CA LYS A 187 -7.99 6.09 -12.23
C LYS A 187 -7.01 5.63 -11.13
N GLY A 188 -7.47 4.75 -10.24
CA GLY A 188 -6.60 4.17 -9.23
C GLY A 188 -5.63 3.15 -9.85
N GLU A 189 -4.51 2.90 -9.18
CA GLU A 189 -3.69 1.73 -9.49
C GLU A 189 -4.51 0.44 -9.26
N SER A 190 -4.32 -0.60 -10.08
CA SER A 190 -4.95 -1.90 -9.84
C SER A 190 -4.57 -2.45 -8.45
N THR A 191 -5.57 -2.92 -7.70
CA THR A 191 -5.31 -3.53 -6.38
C THR A 191 -4.41 -4.76 -6.53
N ALA A 192 -4.56 -5.54 -7.60
CA ALA A 192 -3.67 -6.68 -7.85
C ALA A 192 -2.22 -6.25 -8.08
N GLN A 193 -1.98 -5.18 -8.85
CA GLN A 193 -0.63 -4.63 -9.07
C GLN A 193 0.02 -4.16 -7.78
N MET A 194 -0.71 -3.39 -6.99
CA MET A 194 -0.23 -2.89 -5.68
C MET A 194 0.14 -4.05 -4.76
N VAL A 195 -0.77 -5.03 -4.60
CA VAL A 195 -0.53 -6.21 -3.76
C VAL A 195 0.69 -6.98 -4.26
N ALA A 196 0.78 -7.24 -5.56
CA ALA A 196 1.92 -7.94 -6.14
C ALA A 196 3.24 -7.22 -5.85
N ARG A 197 3.32 -5.90 -6.06
CA ARG A 197 4.55 -5.12 -5.80
C ARG A 197 4.97 -5.17 -4.33
N ASP A 198 4.02 -5.01 -3.41
CA ASP A 198 4.33 -5.00 -1.99
C ASP A 198 4.71 -6.39 -1.46
N LEU A 199 4.00 -7.43 -1.88
CA LEU A 199 4.36 -8.80 -1.52
C LEU A 199 5.72 -9.20 -2.11
N LEU A 200 6.02 -8.76 -3.35
CA LEU A 200 7.34 -8.92 -3.96
C LEU A 200 8.43 -8.15 -3.24
N THR A 201 8.13 -7.20 -2.34
CA THR A 201 9.17 -6.56 -1.51
C THR A 201 9.58 -7.45 -0.34
N ALA A 202 8.67 -8.26 0.21
CA ALA A 202 8.94 -9.21 1.29
C ALA A 202 9.32 -10.63 0.81
N TRP A 203 9.45 -10.83 -0.50
CA TRP A 203 9.65 -12.15 -1.11
C TRP A 203 10.88 -12.91 -0.60
N ALA A 204 11.97 -12.19 -0.30
CA ALA A 204 13.26 -12.79 0.08
C ALA A 204 13.16 -13.59 1.38
N ASP A 205 12.16 -13.28 2.22
CA ASP A 205 11.91 -13.96 3.47
C ASP A 205 11.10 -15.27 3.31
N VAL A 206 10.55 -15.56 2.12
CA VAL A 206 9.68 -16.73 1.88
C VAL A 206 10.07 -17.44 0.58
N ARG A 207 11.17 -18.21 0.65
CA ARG A 207 11.79 -18.90 -0.50
C ARG A 207 10.83 -19.78 -1.31
N ASP A 208 9.89 -20.44 -0.65
CA ASP A 208 8.99 -21.43 -1.27
C ASP A 208 7.82 -20.79 -2.05
N ARG A 209 7.52 -19.50 -1.81
CA ARG A 209 6.45 -18.77 -2.52
C ARG A 209 6.98 -17.88 -3.64
N ARG A 210 8.29 -17.86 -3.88
CA ARG A 210 8.94 -16.96 -4.83
C ARG A 210 8.43 -17.12 -6.26
N ASP A 211 8.52 -18.35 -6.80
CA ASP A 211 8.23 -18.59 -8.21
C ASP A 211 6.73 -18.37 -8.52
N PRO A 212 5.78 -18.89 -7.72
CA PRO A 212 4.36 -18.58 -7.90
C PRO A 212 4.02 -17.09 -7.80
N LEU A 213 4.64 -16.36 -6.86
CA LEU A 213 4.40 -14.93 -6.69
C LEU A 213 4.91 -14.11 -7.88
N ILE A 214 6.08 -14.46 -8.43
CA ILE A 214 6.62 -13.82 -9.64
C ILE A 214 5.74 -14.13 -10.85
N THR A 215 5.28 -15.37 -10.98
CA THR A 215 4.44 -15.79 -12.10
C THR A 215 3.11 -15.03 -12.09
N TRP A 216 2.41 -15.04 -10.95
CA TRP A 216 1.16 -14.29 -10.77
C TRP A 216 1.36 -12.78 -11.00
N ALA A 217 2.43 -12.20 -10.45
CA ALA A 217 2.71 -10.78 -10.58
C ALA A 217 2.77 -10.32 -12.05
N VAL A 218 3.34 -11.14 -12.94
CA VAL A 218 3.50 -10.78 -14.35
C VAL A 218 2.30 -11.18 -15.19
N GLN A 219 1.78 -12.41 -15.02
CA GLN A 219 0.73 -12.94 -15.88
C GLN A 219 -0.65 -12.36 -15.56
N ASP A 220 -0.99 -12.23 -14.27
CA ASP A 220 -2.35 -11.91 -13.85
C ASP A 220 -2.44 -10.52 -13.22
N ALA A 221 -1.48 -10.16 -12.35
CA ALA A 221 -1.49 -8.85 -11.72
C ALA A 221 -1.05 -7.75 -12.70
N GLY A 222 -0.36 -8.09 -13.79
CA GLY A 222 -0.01 -7.14 -14.86
C GLY A 222 1.19 -6.24 -14.55
N LEU A 223 2.13 -6.68 -13.70
CA LEU A 223 3.43 -6.04 -13.56
C LEU A 223 4.35 -6.44 -14.73
N THR A 224 5.17 -5.50 -15.18
CA THR A 224 6.21 -5.80 -16.16
C THR A 224 7.35 -6.61 -15.54
N ARG A 225 8.02 -7.43 -16.36
CA ARG A 225 9.25 -8.15 -15.92
C ARG A 225 10.33 -7.18 -15.40
N THR A 226 10.37 -5.95 -15.90
CA THR A 226 11.29 -4.90 -15.45
C THR A 226 10.94 -4.44 -14.03
N GLU A 227 9.67 -4.19 -13.71
CA GLU A 227 9.23 -3.83 -12.37
C GLU A 227 9.52 -4.93 -11.36
N VAL A 228 9.30 -6.20 -11.74
CA VAL A 228 9.65 -7.36 -10.90
C VAL A 228 11.16 -7.42 -10.66
N GLN A 229 11.98 -7.23 -11.70
CA GLN A 229 13.44 -7.19 -11.55
C GLN A 229 13.89 -6.07 -10.60
N GLN A 230 13.35 -4.86 -10.76
CA GLN A 230 13.70 -3.71 -9.92
C GLN A 230 13.31 -3.94 -8.45
N THR A 231 12.14 -4.55 -8.22
CA THR A 231 11.63 -4.80 -6.87
C THR A 231 12.39 -5.94 -6.18
N THR A 232 12.67 -7.02 -6.90
CA THR A 232 13.23 -8.26 -6.31
C THR A 232 14.75 -8.37 -6.42
N SER A 233 15.39 -7.58 -7.30
CA SER A 233 16.80 -7.75 -7.70
C SER A 233 17.12 -9.12 -8.34
N ILE A 234 16.13 -9.93 -8.69
CA ILE A 234 16.33 -11.19 -9.42
C ILE A 234 16.72 -10.88 -10.87
N SER A 235 17.66 -11.64 -11.42
CA SER A 235 18.09 -11.43 -12.81
C SER A 235 16.95 -11.63 -13.81
N ARG A 236 16.92 -10.78 -14.84
CA ARG A 236 15.94 -10.88 -15.94
C ARG A 236 15.96 -12.24 -16.63
N SER A 237 17.12 -12.90 -16.70
CA SER A 237 17.28 -14.26 -17.23
C SER A 237 16.56 -15.30 -16.37
N THR A 238 16.55 -15.15 -15.05
CA THR A 238 15.82 -16.03 -14.13
C THR A 238 14.32 -15.81 -14.29
N ILE A 239 13.86 -14.56 -14.33
CA ILE A 239 12.43 -14.22 -14.54
C ILE A 239 11.92 -14.79 -15.87
N ASN A 240 12.69 -14.64 -16.96
CA ASN A 240 12.32 -15.20 -18.27
C ASN A 240 12.26 -16.73 -18.29
N ARG A 241 13.01 -17.43 -17.43
CA ARG A 241 12.95 -18.89 -17.32
C ARG A 241 11.68 -19.35 -16.60
N LEU A 242 11.23 -18.59 -15.61
CA LEU A 242 9.98 -18.85 -14.88
C LEU A 242 8.75 -18.56 -15.74
N LEU A 243 8.87 -17.59 -16.64
CA LEU A 243 7.80 -17.09 -17.51
C LEU A 243 8.19 -17.30 -18.98
N PRO A 244 8.19 -18.55 -19.48
CA PRO A 244 8.46 -18.77 -20.90
C PRO A 244 7.47 -17.94 -21.72
N SER A 245 8.00 -17.22 -22.72
CA SER A 245 7.18 -16.43 -23.63
C SER A 245 6.12 -17.32 -24.24
N GLU A 246 4.85 -16.95 -24.12
CA GLU A 246 3.80 -17.56 -24.92
C GLU A 246 4.17 -17.36 -26.40
N THR A 247 4.43 -18.47 -27.08
CA THR A 247 4.55 -18.55 -28.54
C THR A 247 3.18 -18.51 -29.20
#